data_AF-Q59US4-F1
#
_entry.id   AF-Q59US4-F1
#
_cell.length_a   1.000
_cell.length_b   1.000
_cell.length_c   1.000
_cell.angle_alpha   90.00
_cell.angle_beta   90.00
_cell.angle_gamma   90.00
#
_symmetry.space_group_name_H-M   'P 1'
#
loop_
_entity.id
_entity.type
_entity.pdbx_description
1 polymer ?
#
loop_
_entity_poly.entity_id
_entity_poly.type
_entity_poly.pdbx_seq_one_letter_code
_entity_poly.pdbx_strand_id
1 'polypeptide(L)'
;MSKQYQCNGITTKGVRCRIKCQSPNSYCRHHERQSYTHHSNNHKPQSNDTGYIYMYTMTNFLFPPKNWSFKVKNLPDASKKTDWVNFNSRKSHYILIKIGRTTKTPESRIQQWQEKCQHPLTNMGPPNKHLIRKRRGLVERLACMSIDDPVYSRWKNGGFYCRNLNLVESTIHQELWKKYGKGQVYCVTCLAEESRSEAKFKIHMEWFLIPKEDIEEVYQLIDTICVKIG
;
A
#
# COMPACT_ATOMS: atom_id res chain seq x y z
N MET A 1 37.94 13.57 -4.60
CA MET A 1 37.17 13.34 -3.35
C MET A 1 36.57 11.94 -3.38
N SER A 2 36.88 11.10 -2.40
CA SER A 2 36.33 9.73 -2.34
C SER A 2 34.81 9.78 -2.08
N LYS A 3 34.00 9.14 -2.92
CA LYS A 3 32.54 9.08 -2.77
C LYS A 3 32.22 8.27 -1.50
N GLN A 4 31.62 8.92 -0.51
CA GLN A 4 31.17 8.28 0.73
C GLN A 4 29.71 7.86 0.63
N TYR A 5 29.44 6.56 0.86
CA TYR A 5 28.10 5.96 0.82
C TYR A 5 27.56 5.75 2.23
N GLN A 6 26.24 5.66 2.40
CA GLN A 6 25.65 5.40 3.71
C GLN A 6 25.61 3.89 4.01
N CYS A 7 26.02 3.50 5.22
CA CYS A 7 26.02 2.12 5.70
C CYS A 7 24.68 1.41 5.47
N ASN A 8 24.75 0.14 5.07
CA ASN A 8 23.59 -0.71 4.83
C ASN A 8 22.87 -1.22 6.10
N GLY A 9 23.54 -1.16 7.25
CA GLY A 9 23.02 -1.73 8.49
C GLY A 9 21.80 -1.01 9.07
N ILE A 10 20.99 -1.77 9.79
CA ILE A 10 19.83 -1.28 10.56
C ILE A 10 20.23 -1.27 12.03
N THR A 11 20.10 -0.11 12.67
CA THR A 11 20.36 0.03 14.11
C THR A 11 19.36 -0.76 14.94
N THR A 12 19.65 -0.98 16.23
CA THR A 12 18.71 -1.63 17.17
C THR A 12 17.36 -0.92 17.30
N LYS A 13 17.24 0.32 16.82
CA LYS A 13 16.00 1.12 16.77
C LYS A 13 15.26 1.03 15.43
N GLY A 14 15.60 0.07 14.56
CA GLY A 14 14.94 -0.13 13.27
C GLY A 14 15.24 0.91 12.19
N VAL A 15 16.12 1.88 12.45
CA VAL A 15 16.48 2.94 11.49
C VAL A 15 17.80 2.66 10.77
N ARG A 16 17.90 3.17 9.54
CA ARG A 16 19.10 3.05 8.69
C ARG A 16 20.31 3.72 9.35
N CYS A 17 21.41 2.98 9.46
CA CYS A 17 22.67 3.49 9.99
C CYS A 17 23.15 4.69 9.18
N ARG A 18 23.59 5.77 9.85
CA ARG A 18 24.05 7.01 9.21
C ARG A 18 25.57 7.06 8.98
N ILE A 19 26.30 6.05 9.44
CA ILE A 19 27.76 5.98 9.28
C ILE A 19 28.10 5.89 7.80
N LYS A 20 29.12 6.65 7.38
CA LYS A 20 29.60 6.67 6.01
C LYS A 20 30.60 5.54 5.76
N CYS A 21 30.52 4.93 4.59
CA CYS A 21 31.37 3.84 4.15
C CYS A 21 32.00 4.18 2.81
N GLN A 22 33.14 3.54 2.51
CA GLN A 22 33.97 3.87 1.34
C GLN A 22 33.47 3.20 0.05
N SER A 23 32.64 2.16 0.16
CA SER A 23 32.08 1.43 -0.98
C SER A 23 30.55 1.42 -0.95
N PRO A 24 29.88 1.40 -2.12
CA PRO A 24 28.44 1.20 -2.19
C PRO A 24 28.08 -0.19 -1.63
N ASN A 25 26.91 -0.29 -1.00
CA ASN A 25 26.38 -1.50 -0.36
C ASN A 25 27.17 -2.08 0.83
N SER A 26 28.11 -1.33 1.39
CA SER A 26 28.91 -1.79 2.53
C SER A 26 28.26 -1.53 3.89
N TYR A 27 28.77 -2.24 4.89
CA TYR A 27 28.38 -2.09 6.29
C TYR A 27 29.54 -1.42 7.04
N CYS A 28 29.21 -0.61 8.04
CA CYS A 28 30.21 -0.11 8.96
C CYS A 28 30.62 -1.21 9.95
N ARG A 29 31.72 -1.00 10.68
CA ARG A 29 32.22 -1.94 11.70
C ARG A 29 31.15 -2.39 12.71
N HIS A 30 30.21 -1.52 13.07
CA HIS A 30 29.12 -1.86 14.00
C HIS A 30 28.04 -2.77 13.40
N HIS A 31 27.93 -2.82 12.07
CA HIS A 31 26.97 -3.65 11.35
C HIS A 31 27.66 -4.72 10.49
N GLU A 32 28.94 -4.99 10.72
CA GLU A 32 29.67 -6.04 10.01
C GLU A 32 28.99 -7.41 10.23
N ARG A 33 28.48 -7.67 11.45
CA ARG A 33 27.67 -8.87 11.71
C ARG A 33 26.44 -9.00 10.80
N GLN A 34 25.82 -7.87 10.42
CA GLN A 34 24.68 -7.85 9.51
C GLN A 34 25.10 -8.09 8.05
N SER A 35 26.35 -7.79 7.68
CA SER A 35 26.88 -8.13 6.34
C SER A 35 26.95 -9.64 6.15
N TYR A 36 27.39 -10.38 7.18
CA TYR A 36 27.45 -11.84 7.16
C TYR A 36 26.05 -12.46 7.14
N THR A 37 25.06 -11.87 7.83
CA THR A 37 23.66 -12.35 7.79
C THR A 37 23.00 -12.13 6.44
N HIS A 38 23.45 -11.13 5.67
CA HIS A 38 22.95 -10.89 4.32
C HIS A 38 23.65 -11.77 3.27
N HIS A 39 24.92 -12.15 3.46
CA HIS A 39 25.62 -13.04 2.54
C HIS A 39 25.27 -14.53 2.72
N SER A 40 24.84 -14.98 3.90
CA SER A 40 24.36 -16.36 4.10
C SER A 40 22.87 -16.59 3.76
N ASN A 41 22.16 -15.57 3.26
CA ASN A 41 20.72 -15.62 3.01
C ASN A 41 20.30 -15.59 1.53
N ASN A 42 21.18 -16.01 0.61
CA ASN A 42 20.74 -16.37 -0.75
C ASN A 42 19.97 -17.72 -0.82
N HIS A 43 19.76 -18.36 0.33
CA HIS A 43 18.76 -19.43 0.51
C HIS A 43 17.88 -19.17 1.73
N LYS A 44 17.36 -17.95 1.89
CA LYS A 44 16.09 -17.84 2.64
C LYS A 44 15.09 -18.67 1.83
N PRO A 45 14.50 -19.75 2.37
CA PRO A 45 13.48 -20.49 1.63
C PRO A 45 12.45 -19.44 1.23
N GLN A 46 12.26 -19.28 -0.08
CA GLN A 46 11.24 -18.45 -0.66
C GLN A 46 9.98 -18.78 0.13
N SER A 47 9.49 -17.85 0.95
CA SER A 47 8.46 -18.17 1.94
C SER A 47 7.26 -18.70 1.17
N ASN A 48 7.06 -20.01 1.21
CA ASN A 48 6.04 -20.70 0.41
C ASN A 48 4.63 -20.44 0.98
N ASP A 49 4.54 -19.48 1.91
CA ASP A 49 3.36 -18.83 2.43
C ASP A 49 2.41 -18.53 1.27
N THR A 50 1.32 -19.26 1.28
CA THR A 50 0.25 -19.13 0.31
C THR A 50 -0.90 -18.38 0.97
N GLY A 51 -1.56 -17.52 0.22
CA GLY A 51 -2.70 -16.76 0.72
C GLY A 51 -3.16 -15.73 -0.30
N TYR A 52 -3.50 -14.53 0.16
CA TYR A 52 -4.17 -13.52 -0.65
C TYR A 52 -3.45 -12.18 -0.57
N ILE A 53 -3.29 -11.55 -1.73
CA ILE A 53 -3.11 -10.11 -1.86
C ILE A 53 -4.50 -9.47 -1.97
N TYR A 54 -4.75 -8.41 -1.21
CA TYR A 54 -6.04 -7.72 -1.24
C TYR A 54 -5.84 -6.22 -1.16
N MET A 55 -6.81 -5.52 -1.74
CA MET A 55 -6.83 -4.07 -1.82
C MET A 55 -7.99 -3.57 -0.98
N TYR A 56 -7.79 -2.50 -0.21
CA TYR A 56 -8.84 -1.92 0.61
C TYR A 56 -8.70 -0.41 0.74
N THR A 57 -9.77 0.24 1.16
CA THR A 57 -9.80 1.67 1.49
C THR A 57 -10.56 1.88 2.79
N MET A 58 -10.50 3.08 3.37
CA MET A 58 -11.41 3.43 4.47
C MET A 58 -12.81 3.66 3.91
N THR A 59 -13.82 3.08 4.54
CA THR A 59 -15.22 3.21 4.12
C THR A 59 -15.65 4.67 4.04
N ASN A 60 -15.10 5.54 4.90
CA ASN A 60 -15.38 6.97 4.88
C ASN A 60 -14.89 7.68 3.61
N PHE A 61 -13.88 7.15 2.89
CA PHE A 61 -13.50 7.72 1.58
C PHE A 61 -14.59 7.50 0.53
N LEU A 62 -15.35 6.41 0.63
CA LEU A 62 -16.48 6.10 -0.25
C LEU A 62 -17.75 6.81 0.21
N PHE A 63 -18.02 6.76 1.51
CA PHE A 63 -19.23 7.26 2.15
C PHE A 63 -18.88 8.21 3.31
N PRO A 64 -18.45 9.45 3.00
CA PRO A 64 -18.00 10.39 4.03
C PRO A 64 -19.17 10.81 4.95
N PRO A 65 -19.05 10.66 6.28
CA PRO A 65 -19.99 11.23 7.25
C PRO A 65 -20.05 12.76 7.17
N LYS A 66 -21.15 13.38 7.62
CA LYS A 66 -21.35 14.85 7.58
C LYS A 66 -20.21 15.66 8.24
N ASN A 67 -19.64 15.15 9.34
CA ASN A 67 -18.61 15.85 10.12
C ASN A 67 -17.20 15.26 9.94
N TRP A 68 -17.00 14.45 8.90
CA TRP A 68 -15.71 13.81 8.69
C TRP A 68 -14.76 14.71 7.90
N SER A 69 -13.60 15.02 8.50
CA SER A 69 -12.52 15.71 7.83
C SER A 69 -11.30 14.79 7.74
N PHE A 70 -10.77 14.64 6.53
CA PHE A 70 -9.47 14.01 6.29
C PHE A 70 -8.59 15.04 5.58
N LYS A 71 -7.48 15.44 6.20
CA LYS A 71 -6.57 16.43 5.63
C LYS A 71 -5.41 15.74 4.93
N VAL A 72 -5.04 16.26 3.76
CA VAL A 72 -3.91 15.77 2.96
C VAL A 72 -3.00 16.93 2.57
N LYS A 73 -1.77 16.60 2.19
CA LYS A 73 -0.77 17.53 1.68
C LYS A 73 -0.13 16.90 0.43
N ASN A 74 0.43 17.73 -0.45
CA ASN A 74 1.09 17.31 -1.70
C ASN A 74 0.17 16.56 -2.68
N LEU A 75 -1.10 16.95 -2.80
CA LEU A 75 -1.96 16.45 -3.89
C LEU A 75 -1.36 16.86 -5.25
N PRO A 76 -1.40 15.99 -6.27
CA PRO A 76 -0.87 16.31 -7.61
C PRO A 76 -1.48 17.58 -8.20
N ASP A 77 -2.80 17.75 -8.04
CA ASP A 77 -3.58 18.84 -8.65
C ASP A 77 -3.76 20.07 -7.73
N ALA A 78 -3.15 20.09 -6.54
CA ALA A 78 -3.33 21.21 -5.63
C ALA A 78 -2.47 22.42 -6.05
N SER A 79 -3.09 23.60 -6.09
CA SER A 79 -2.42 24.88 -6.35
C SER A 79 -1.32 25.19 -5.31
N LYS A 80 -1.55 24.82 -4.05
CA LYS A 80 -0.57 24.91 -2.96
C LYS A 80 -0.29 23.52 -2.39
N LYS A 81 0.78 22.88 -2.86
CA LYS A 81 1.18 21.53 -2.42
C LYS A 81 1.55 21.46 -0.94
N THR A 82 1.96 22.58 -0.34
CA THR A 82 2.45 22.63 1.05
C THR A 82 1.36 22.66 2.10
N ASP A 83 0.13 23.01 1.75
CA ASP A 83 -0.91 23.28 2.74
C ASP A 83 -1.74 22.03 2.99
N TRP A 84 -2.20 21.89 4.24
CA TRP A 84 -3.13 20.83 4.60
C TRP A 84 -4.52 21.17 4.07
N VAL A 85 -4.99 20.44 3.07
CA VAL A 85 -6.28 20.64 2.44
C VAL A 85 -7.25 19.52 2.80
N ASN A 86 -8.54 19.84 2.93
CA ASN A 86 -9.57 18.83 3.14
C ASN A 86 -9.72 17.97 1.88
N PHE A 87 -9.50 16.67 2.03
CA PHE A 87 -9.65 15.69 0.97
C PHE A 87 -11.02 15.04 1.04
N ASN A 88 -11.71 15.05 -0.09
CA ASN A 88 -12.95 14.31 -0.27
C ASN A 88 -12.77 13.38 -1.48
N SER A 89 -12.51 12.09 -1.22
CA SER A 89 -12.27 11.13 -2.29
C SER A 89 -13.47 11.02 -3.23
N ARG A 90 -14.72 11.14 -2.77
CA ARG A 90 -15.90 11.10 -3.64
C ARG A 90 -15.90 12.22 -4.70
N LYS A 91 -15.48 13.43 -4.33
CA LYS A 91 -15.37 14.57 -5.26
C LYS A 91 -14.07 14.58 -6.07
N SER A 92 -13.00 14.02 -5.51
CA SER A 92 -11.68 13.96 -6.16
C SER A 92 -11.63 12.94 -7.30
N HIS A 93 -10.71 13.15 -8.24
CA HIS A 93 -10.28 12.17 -9.24
C HIS A 93 -9.45 11.04 -8.64
N TYR A 94 -9.01 11.18 -7.38
CA TYR A 94 -8.18 10.20 -6.70
C TYR A 94 -8.92 9.49 -5.56
N ILE A 95 -8.43 8.29 -5.24
CA ILE A 95 -8.80 7.53 -4.05
C ILE A 95 -7.55 7.04 -3.33
N LEU A 96 -7.61 7.02 -2.01
CA LEU A 96 -6.53 6.50 -1.18
C LEU A 96 -6.78 5.02 -0.92
N ILE A 97 -5.82 4.19 -1.29
CA ILE A 97 -5.94 2.74 -1.26
C ILE A 97 -4.73 2.14 -0.56
N LYS A 98 -4.96 1.05 0.16
CA LYS A 98 -3.90 0.23 0.72
C LYS A 98 -3.95 -1.18 0.14
N ILE A 99 -2.77 -1.72 -0.12
CA ILE A 99 -2.58 -3.11 -0.53
C ILE A 99 -1.89 -3.84 0.61
N GLY A 100 -2.44 -5.00 0.97
CA GLY A 100 -1.84 -5.87 1.96
C GLY A 100 -1.89 -7.33 1.54
N ARG A 101 -1.14 -8.15 2.27
CA ARG A 101 -1.19 -9.62 2.18
C ARG A 101 -1.80 -10.28 3.41
N THR A 102 -2.27 -11.51 3.26
CA THR A 102 -2.70 -12.37 4.37
C THR A 102 -2.65 -13.85 4.00
N THR A 103 -2.39 -14.71 4.97
CA THR A 103 -2.56 -16.17 4.85
C THR A 103 -3.97 -16.64 5.21
N LYS A 104 -4.78 -15.76 5.83
CA LYS A 104 -6.21 -15.98 6.11
C LYS A 104 -7.07 -15.41 4.97
N THR A 105 -8.39 -15.43 5.10
CA THR A 105 -9.26 -14.74 4.13
C THR A 105 -9.11 -13.21 4.25
N PRO A 106 -9.14 -12.45 3.14
CA PRO A 106 -9.15 -11.00 3.15
C PRO A 106 -10.22 -10.38 4.06
N GLU A 107 -11.41 -10.96 4.10
CA GLU A 107 -12.50 -10.53 4.98
C GLU A 107 -12.09 -10.59 6.46
N SER A 108 -11.61 -11.74 6.94
CA SER A 108 -11.15 -11.90 8.32
C SER A 108 -9.99 -10.95 8.65
N ARG A 109 -9.12 -10.68 7.67
CA ARG A 109 -7.98 -9.77 7.87
C ARG A 109 -8.41 -8.31 7.93
N ILE A 110 -9.38 -7.93 7.11
CA ILE A 110 -9.98 -6.59 7.14
C ILE A 110 -10.65 -6.37 8.49
N GLN A 111 -11.42 -7.34 9.01
CA GLN A 111 -12.05 -7.23 10.33
C GLN A 111 -11.03 -6.97 11.44
N GLN A 112 -9.92 -7.75 11.48
CA GLN A 112 -8.83 -7.52 12.45
C GLN A 112 -8.23 -6.11 12.34
N TRP A 113 -8.11 -5.57 11.13
CA TRP A 113 -7.60 -4.21 10.94
C TRP A 113 -8.62 -3.15 11.37
N GLN A 114 -9.91 -3.37 11.16
CA GLN A 114 -10.95 -2.46 11.66
C GLN A 114 -10.95 -2.41 13.18
N GLU A 115 -10.80 -3.57 13.85
CA GLU A 115 -10.69 -3.64 15.31
C GLU A 115 -9.45 -2.91 15.82
N LYS A 116 -8.29 -3.09 15.16
CA LYS A 116 -7.03 -2.47 15.56
C LYS A 116 -6.98 -0.96 15.30
N CYS A 117 -7.44 -0.52 14.13
CA CYS A 117 -7.37 0.88 13.72
C CYS A 117 -8.63 1.67 14.09
N GLN A 118 -9.70 1.01 14.57
CA GLN A 118 -10.99 1.63 14.88
C GLN A 118 -11.55 2.46 13.71
N HIS A 119 -11.32 1.98 12.49
CA HIS A 119 -11.76 2.63 11.28
C HIS A 119 -12.47 1.61 10.40
N PRO A 120 -13.67 1.92 9.87
CA PRO A 120 -14.34 1.03 8.94
C PRO A 120 -13.55 0.98 7.63
N LEU A 121 -13.37 -0.22 7.11
CA LEU A 121 -12.61 -0.52 5.91
C LEU A 121 -13.50 -1.26 4.91
N THR A 122 -13.33 -0.97 3.62
CA THR A 122 -14.04 -1.64 2.54
C THR A 122 -13.02 -2.36 1.65
N ASN A 123 -13.27 -3.65 1.38
CA ASN A 123 -12.50 -4.38 0.39
C ASN A 123 -12.73 -3.77 -0.99
N MET A 124 -11.67 -3.40 -1.68
CA MET A 124 -11.72 -2.75 -2.98
C MET A 124 -11.40 -3.74 -4.10
N GLY A 125 -11.83 -5.00 -4.00
CA GLY A 125 -11.72 -5.97 -5.08
C GLY A 125 -12.45 -5.58 -6.38
N PRO A 126 -12.19 -6.29 -7.50
CA PRO A 126 -12.87 -6.07 -8.77
C PRO A 126 -14.40 -5.95 -8.69
N PRO A 127 -15.13 -6.77 -7.89
CA PRO A 127 -16.58 -6.61 -7.75
C PRO A 127 -17.01 -5.24 -7.21
N ASN A 128 -16.15 -4.58 -6.42
CA ASN A 128 -16.43 -3.31 -5.77
C ASN A 128 -15.91 -2.09 -6.56
N LYS A 129 -15.42 -2.27 -7.79
CA LYS A 129 -14.95 -1.16 -8.65
C LYS A 129 -16.00 -0.07 -8.88
N HIS A 130 -17.26 -0.47 -8.91
CA HIS A 130 -18.42 0.41 -9.11
C HIS A 130 -18.60 1.43 -7.97
N LEU A 131 -18.05 1.17 -6.78
CA LEU A 131 -18.11 2.10 -5.65
C LEU A 131 -17.26 3.36 -5.87
N ILE A 132 -16.26 3.27 -6.76
CA ILE A 132 -15.31 4.35 -7.03
C ILE A 132 -15.72 5.16 -8.27
N ARG A 133 -16.20 4.47 -9.33
CA ARG A 133 -16.54 5.13 -10.60
C ARG A 133 -17.77 6.02 -10.39
N LYS A 134 -17.72 7.25 -10.91
CA LYS A 134 -18.91 8.12 -10.99
C LYS A 134 -19.99 7.37 -11.79
N ARG A 135 -21.25 7.50 -11.36
CA ARG A 135 -22.40 6.97 -12.12
C ARG A 135 -22.33 7.51 -13.54
N ARG A 136 -22.06 6.62 -14.48
CA ARG A 136 -22.01 6.92 -15.91
C ARG A 136 -23.36 7.47 -16.39
N GLY A 137 -23.30 8.40 -17.32
CA GLY A 137 -24.46 8.99 -17.97
C GLY A 137 -25.29 7.93 -18.71
N LEU A 138 -26.53 8.23 -19.05
CA LEU A 138 -27.45 7.24 -19.63
C LEU A 138 -26.91 6.62 -20.95
N VAL A 139 -26.24 7.43 -21.76
CA VAL A 139 -25.57 7.02 -23.02
C VAL A 139 -24.40 6.05 -22.76
N GLU A 140 -23.57 6.35 -21.76
CA GLU A 140 -22.45 5.49 -21.39
C GLU A 140 -22.90 4.15 -20.78
N ARG A 141 -24.09 4.10 -20.14
CA ARG A 141 -24.67 2.84 -19.66
C ARG A 141 -25.10 1.94 -20.81
N LEU A 142 -25.67 2.51 -21.87
CA LEU A 142 -26.05 1.76 -23.08
C LEU A 142 -24.81 1.20 -23.78
N ALA A 143 -23.71 1.94 -23.80
CA ALA A 143 -22.43 1.46 -24.36
C ALA A 143 -21.78 0.35 -23.51
N CYS A 144 -22.11 0.21 -22.23
CA CYS A 144 -21.52 -0.81 -21.34
C CYS A 144 -22.24 -2.16 -21.37
N MET A 145 -23.24 -2.35 -22.24
CA MET A 145 -24.02 -3.60 -22.26
C MET A 145 -23.24 -4.83 -22.74
N SER A 146 -22.00 -4.70 -23.23
CA SER A 146 -21.18 -5.83 -23.69
C SER A 146 -19.77 -5.90 -23.10
N ILE A 147 -19.50 -5.27 -21.95
CA ILE A 147 -18.17 -5.35 -21.36
C ILE A 147 -18.13 -6.58 -20.43
N ASP A 148 -17.63 -7.70 -20.97
CA ASP A 148 -17.17 -8.81 -20.14
C ASP A 148 -16.15 -8.26 -19.13
N ASP A 149 -16.46 -8.40 -17.85
CA ASP A 149 -15.54 -7.99 -16.81
C ASP A 149 -14.24 -8.79 -16.95
N PRO A 150 -13.06 -8.15 -16.92
CA PRO A 150 -11.80 -8.87 -17.05
C PRO A 150 -11.73 -9.98 -16.00
N VAL A 151 -11.62 -11.23 -16.48
CA VAL A 151 -11.53 -12.40 -15.62
C VAL A 151 -10.12 -12.46 -15.03
N TYR A 152 -9.99 -11.94 -13.81
CA TYR A 152 -8.73 -12.02 -13.06
C TYR A 152 -8.48 -13.45 -12.58
N SER A 153 -7.44 -14.08 -13.12
CA SER A 153 -7.17 -15.51 -12.96
C SER A 153 -6.93 -15.94 -11.51
N ARG A 154 -6.44 -15.03 -10.66
CA ARG A 154 -6.12 -15.28 -9.26
C ARG A 154 -7.19 -14.76 -8.31
N TRP A 155 -8.23 -14.08 -8.79
CA TRP A 155 -9.25 -13.51 -7.93
C TRP A 155 -10.15 -14.60 -7.32
N LYS A 156 -10.11 -14.76 -6.00
CA LYS A 156 -11.01 -15.64 -5.25
C LYS A 156 -11.14 -15.19 -3.79
N ASN A 157 -12.28 -15.45 -3.17
CA ASN A 157 -12.54 -15.16 -1.74
C ASN A 157 -12.18 -13.72 -1.31
N GLY A 158 -12.41 -12.73 -2.18
CA GLY A 158 -12.14 -11.32 -1.87
C GLY A 158 -10.68 -10.89 -2.00
N GLY A 159 -9.81 -11.67 -2.64
CA GLY A 159 -8.42 -11.30 -2.90
C GLY A 159 -7.79 -12.06 -4.07
N PHE A 160 -6.57 -11.69 -4.44
CA PHE A 160 -5.76 -12.38 -5.45
C PHE A 160 -4.92 -13.44 -4.77
N TYR A 161 -5.22 -14.71 -5.04
CA TYR A 161 -4.56 -15.82 -4.40
C TYR A 161 -3.22 -16.14 -5.02
N CYS A 162 -2.16 -16.23 -4.21
CA CYS A 162 -0.83 -16.54 -4.68
C CYS A 162 0.06 -17.13 -3.58
N ARG A 163 1.18 -17.71 -4.00
CA ARG A 163 2.32 -18.11 -3.18
C ARG A 163 3.28 -16.94 -3.04
N ASN A 164 4.35 -17.12 -2.29
CA ASN A 164 5.43 -16.13 -2.14
C ASN A 164 4.93 -14.75 -1.72
N LEU A 165 3.94 -14.68 -0.81
CA LEU A 165 3.20 -13.45 -0.51
C LEU A 165 4.09 -12.24 -0.20
N ASN A 166 5.19 -12.45 0.54
CA ASN A 166 6.15 -11.38 0.85
C ASN A 166 6.78 -10.79 -0.41
N LEU A 167 7.22 -11.66 -1.32
CA LEU A 167 7.84 -11.24 -2.57
C LEU A 167 6.82 -10.52 -3.44
N VAL A 168 5.65 -11.12 -3.65
CA VAL A 168 4.55 -10.56 -4.44
C VAL A 168 4.13 -9.18 -3.94
N GLU A 169 3.84 -9.04 -2.63
CA GLU A 169 3.45 -7.76 -2.03
C GLU A 169 4.53 -6.70 -2.23
N SER A 170 5.80 -7.05 -1.97
CA SER A 170 6.92 -6.13 -2.11
C SER A 170 7.12 -5.67 -3.55
N THR A 171 6.94 -6.56 -4.54
CA THR A 171 7.02 -6.23 -5.97
C THR A 171 5.89 -5.31 -6.37
N ILE A 172 4.65 -5.61 -5.95
CA ILE A 172 3.49 -4.74 -6.20
C ILE A 172 3.71 -3.35 -5.61
N HIS A 173 4.14 -3.26 -4.35
CA HIS A 173 4.41 -1.97 -3.71
C HIS A 173 5.50 -1.18 -4.44
N GLN A 174 6.57 -1.83 -4.90
CA GLN A 174 7.63 -1.17 -5.66
C GLN A 174 7.12 -0.57 -6.98
N GLU A 175 6.33 -1.33 -7.75
CA GLU A 175 5.75 -0.86 -9.01
C GLU A 175 4.79 0.31 -8.77
N LEU A 176 3.94 0.21 -7.75
CA LEU A 176 3.01 1.29 -7.41
C LEU A 176 3.71 2.53 -6.84
N TRP A 177 4.81 2.37 -6.10
CA TRP A 177 5.60 3.52 -5.65
C TRP A 177 6.29 4.25 -6.81
N LYS A 178 6.73 3.51 -7.84
CA LYS A 178 7.29 4.14 -9.05
C LYS A 178 6.22 4.95 -9.78
N LYS A 179 5.00 4.44 -9.88
CA LYS A 179 3.91 5.07 -10.64
C LYS A 179 3.19 6.19 -9.88
N TYR A 180 2.84 5.97 -8.61
CA TYR A 180 1.99 6.87 -7.82
C TYR A 180 2.70 7.54 -6.63
N GLY A 181 3.93 7.12 -6.32
CA GLY A 181 4.64 7.57 -5.13
C GLY A 181 4.19 6.89 -3.83
N LYS A 182 4.66 7.42 -2.70
CA LYS A 182 4.41 6.89 -1.35
C LYS A 182 3.42 7.77 -0.59
N GLY A 183 2.29 7.21 -0.19
CA GLY A 183 1.34 7.86 0.72
C GLY A 183 1.67 7.58 2.18
N GLN A 184 1.67 8.64 2.99
CA GLN A 184 1.81 8.54 4.45
C GLN A 184 0.48 8.91 5.10
N VAL A 185 -0.12 7.96 5.82
CA VAL A 185 -1.38 8.19 6.54
C VAL A 185 -1.10 8.24 8.04
N TYR A 186 -1.43 9.37 8.63
CA TYR A 186 -1.35 9.60 10.06
C TYR A 186 -2.61 9.07 10.73
N CYS A 187 -2.47 8.08 11.59
CA CYS A 187 -3.56 7.42 12.29
C CYS A 187 -3.47 7.73 13.79
N VAL A 188 -4.47 8.43 14.31
CA VAL A 188 -4.54 8.84 15.73
C VAL A 188 -4.96 7.72 16.67
N THR A 189 -5.68 6.71 16.17
CA THR A 189 -6.17 5.57 16.95
C THR A 189 -5.11 4.47 17.07
N CYS A 190 -4.22 4.36 16.09
CA CYS A 190 -3.07 3.47 16.19
C CYS A 190 -2.01 4.12 17.09
N LEU A 191 -1.88 3.63 18.32
CA LEU A 191 -0.78 4.00 19.20
C LEU A 191 0.54 3.56 18.58
N ALA A 192 1.48 4.50 18.45
CA ALA A 192 2.87 4.16 18.21
C ALA A 192 3.44 3.64 19.53
N GLU A 193 3.79 2.36 19.60
CA GLU A 193 4.32 1.71 20.82
C GLU A 193 5.59 2.39 21.36
N GLU A 194 6.23 3.29 20.60
CA GLU A 194 7.56 3.85 20.93
C GLU A 194 7.70 5.38 20.79
N SER A 195 6.65 6.18 20.61
CA SER A 195 6.84 7.63 20.43
C SER A 195 7.08 8.35 21.78
N ARG A 196 8.36 8.54 22.14
CA ARG A 196 8.88 9.49 23.16
C ARG A 196 8.73 10.97 22.77
N SER A 197 7.89 11.29 21.80
CA SER A 197 7.61 12.65 21.33
C SER A 197 6.10 12.87 21.39
N GLU A 198 5.69 14.08 21.77
CA GLU A 198 4.33 14.51 22.19
C GLU A 198 3.19 14.23 21.19
N ALA A 199 3.49 13.66 20.02
CA ALA A 199 2.53 13.32 19.00
C ALA A 199 2.30 11.79 18.94
N LYS A 200 1.27 11.31 19.65
CA LYS A 200 0.86 9.90 19.76
C LYS A 200 0.11 9.38 18.52
N PHE A 201 0.70 9.46 17.33
CA PHE A 201 0.08 8.88 16.13
C PHE A 201 1.03 7.90 15.42
N LYS A 202 0.45 6.86 14.81
CA LYS A 202 1.18 5.93 13.94
C LYS A 202 1.10 6.35 12.49
N ILE A 203 2.22 6.25 11.78
CA ILE A 203 2.30 6.52 10.34
C ILE A 203 2.19 5.20 9.58
N HIS A 204 1.19 5.09 8.70
CA HIS A 204 1.04 3.97 7.78
C HIS A 204 1.61 4.35 6.41
N MET A 205 2.61 3.60 5.95
CA MET A 205 3.39 3.90 4.73
C MET A 205 2.90 3.16 3.46
N GLU A 206 1.98 2.22 3.62
CA GLU A 206 1.50 1.32 2.56
C GLU A 206 0.22 1.84 1.90
N TRP A 207 0.06 3.16 1.86
CA TRP A 207 -1.07 3.81 1.21
C TRP A 207 -0.63 4.44 -0.11
N PHE A 208 -1.49 4.37 -1.11
CA PHE A 208 -1.27 4.83 -2.47
C PHE A 208 -2.43 5.75 -2.85
N LEU A 209 -2.13 6.93 -3.38
CA LEU A 209 -3.12 7.83 -3.94
C LEU A 209 -3.26 7.50 -5.43
N ILE A 210 -4.33 6.79 -5.79
CA ILE A 210 -4.51 6.23 -7.13
C ILE A 210 -5.59 7.03 -7.86
N PRO A 211 -5.37 7.47 -9.11
CA PRO A 211 -6.43 7.94 -9.98
C PRO A 211 -7.54 6.89 -10.08
N LYS A 212 -8.80 7.30 -9.99
CA LYS A 212 -9.92 6.36 -10.01
C LYS A 212 -10.06 5.61 -11.34
N GLU A 213 -9.56 6.19 -12.42
CA GLU A 213 -9.46 5.59 -13.75
C GLU A 213 -8.47 4.42 -13.81
N ASP A 214 -7.39 4.49 -13.04
CA ASP A 214 -6.31 3.48 -13.04
C ASP A 214 -6.64 2.22 -12.21
N ILE A 215 -7.79 2.17 -11.53
CA ILE A 215 -8.11 1.07 -10.61
C ILE A 215 -8.11 -0.30 -11.30
N GLU A 216 -8.60 -0.35 -12.54
CA GLU A 216 -8.61 -1.60 -13.31
C GLU A 216 -7.19 -2.04 -13.70
N GLU A 217 -6.29 -1.10 -13.99
CA GLU A 217 -4.88 -1.37 -14.23
C GLU A 217 -4.18 -1.90 -12.98
N VAL A 218 -4.54 -1.39 -11.79
CA VAL A 218 -3.99 -1.89 -10.53
C VAL A 218 -4.42 -3.34 -10.29
N TYR A 219 -5.66 -3.71 -10.60
CA TYR A 219 -6.08 -5.12 -10.53
C TYR A 219 -5.28 -5.99 -11.49
N GLN A 220 -5.11 -5.55 -12.74
CA GLN A 220 -4.35 -6.29 -13.75
C GLN A 220 -2.88 -6.46 -13.32
N LEU A 221 -2.27 -5.42 -12.75
CA LEU A 221 -0.91 -5.46 -12.22
C LEU A 221 -0.80 -6.51 -11.11
N ILE A 222 -1.72 -6.49 -10.14
CA ILE A 222 -1.71 -7.45 -9.03
C ILE A 222 -1.88 -8.88 -9.57
N ASP A 223 -2.86 -9.13 -10.44
CA ASP A 223 -3.11 -10.46 -11.00
C ASP A 223 -1.89 -10.96 -11.77
N THR A 224 -1.30 -10.11 -12.62
CA THR A 224 -0.11 -10.45 -13.43
C THR A 224 1.08 -10.81 -12.55
N ILE A 225 1.35 -10.02 -11.50
CA ILE A 225 2.46 -10.32 -10.58
C ILE A 225 2.19 -11.61 -9.81
N CYS A 226 0.95 -11.83 -9.35
CA CYS A 226 0.55 -13.07 -8.69
C CYS A 226 0.74 -14.30 -9.58
N VAL A 227 0.45 -14.19 -10.89
CA VAL A 227 0.67 -15.26 -11.87
C VAL A 227 2.16 -15.51 -12.12
N LYS A 228 2.95 -14.43 -12.23
CA LYS A 228 4.36 -14.52 -12.67
C LYS A 228 5.30 -15.05 -11.58
N ILE A 229 5.09 -14.67 -10.32
CA ILE A 229 6.04 -14.93 -9.23
C ILE A 229 5.41 -15.53 -7.96
N GLY A 230 4.09 -15.79 -7.97
CA GLY A 230 3.35 -16.37 -6.85
C GLY A 230 2.60 -17.65 -7.19
#